data_AF-A0A445D3W5-F1
#
_entry.id   AF-A0A445D3W5-F1
#
_cell.length_a   1.000
_cell.length_b   1.000
_cell.length_c   1.000
_cell.angle_alpha   90.00
_cell.angle_beta   90.00
_cell.angle_gamma   90.00
#
_symmetry.space_group_name_H-M   'P 1'
#
loop_
_entity.id
_entity.type
_entity.pdbx_description
1 polymer ?
#
loop_
_entity_poly.entity_id
_entity_poly.type
_entity_poly.pdbx_seq_one_letter_code
_entity_poly.pdbx_strand_id
1 'polypeptide(L)'
;MASFLRTARKLASSSSQYGHLKSPPSTTRNASASRAPPRPPISDNSINLLAGKTNGVTRMLPCSAPISSSYDRRWRTRRVGVRKGNVAAVELALNSVVKVFSVLCSPNYLLPWQNKSQRETMGSGFVIPGRKILTNAHVIADHSFVLVRKHGSPAKYRAEVKAVGHECDLAILAVESEEFWDGMNPLELGDIPLLQEAVSVVGYPQGGDNISVTKGVVSRVEPTQYVHGASQLMAIQIDAAINPGNSGGPAIMGNKVAGVAFQNLSGAENIGYIIPVPVIKHFIYGVEEKGKYTGFCSLGLSCQPTENVHLRNHFGMQPDMTGVLVSKINPLSDAHNVLKKDDIILSFDGVPIANDGTVPFRNRERITFDHLVSMKQPNENAIVRVLRDGKEHELNIILRPLQPLVPVHQFDKLPSYYIFAGLVFVPLTQPYLHEYGEDWYNTSPRRLCERALRELPKKANQQLVILSQVLMDDINAGYERLAELQVLKVNGTEIDNLEHLCQLVENCSTESVRFDLEDDRVIALNYEVAKVATSRILMRHRIPSAKSVDLIDTQNSSQSELASQC
;
A
#
# COMPACT_ATOMS: atom_id res chain seq x y z
N MET A 1 42.35 22.34 38.57
CA MET A 1 41.79 23.32 39.53
C MET A 1 40.33 23.58 39.18
N ALA A 2 39.52 24.00 40.15
CA ALA A 2 38.06 24.08 40.01
C ALA A 2 37.54 25.53 39.95
N SER A 3 36.23 25.66 39.69
CA SER A 3 35.40 26.86 39.86
C SER A 3 35.67 28.06 38.94
N PHE A 4 34.68 28.40 38.11
CA PHE A 4 34.16 29.77 38.08
C PHE A 4 32.64 29.77 37.80
N LEU A 5 31.84 30.14 38.81
CA LEU A 5 30.39 30.33 38.70
C LEU A 5 29.96 31.48 39.63
N ARG A 6 29.56 32.61 39.04
CA ARG A 6 28.63 33.66 39.53
C ARG A 6 28.67 34.85 38.54
N THR A 7 27.67 35.69 38.30
CA THR A 7 26.20 35.79 38.50
C THR A 7 25.88 37.29 38.63
N ALA A 8 24.67 37.71 38.23
CA ALA A 8 24.10 39.07 38.22
C ALA A 8 24.52 39.95 37.02
N ARG A 9 23.70 40.82 36.41
CA ARG A 9 22.26 41.22 36.38
C ARG A 9 22.18 42.77 36.40
N LYS A 10 21.76 43.33 35.26
CA LYS A 10 20.95 44.56 35.04
C LYS A 10 21.18 45.83 35.90
N LEU A 11 21.49 46.94 35.22
CA LEU A 11 20.80 48.26 35.13
C LEU A 11 21.84 49.28 34.56
N ALA A 12 21.67 50.16 33.55
CA ALA A 12 20.59 50.80 32.79
C ALA A 12 20.33 52.29 33.13
N SER A 13 20.67 53.22 32.22
CA SER A 13 20.03 54.57 32.09
C SER A 13 20.59 55.45 30.94
N SER A 14 19.74 55.79 29.94
CA SER A 14 19.66 57.07 29.17
C SER A 14 18.82 56.86 27.88
N SER A 15 17.56 57.32 27.68
CA SER A 15 17.07 58.71 27.46
C SER A 15 17.78 59.45 26.30
N SER A 16 17.18 60.19 25.36
CA SER A 16 15.78 60.60 25.04
C SER A 16 15.80 61.44 23.71
N GLN A 17 14.74 61.84 22.97
CA GLN A 17 13.26 61.67 22.98
C GLN A 17 12.64 62.09 21.61
N TYR A 18 11.34 61.80 21.36
CA TYR A 18 10.46 62.29 20.27
C TYR A 18 10.75 61.88 18.80
N GLY A 19 9.77 61.78 17.90
CA GLY A 19 8.32 62.08 18.05
C GLY A 19 7.39 61.50 16.94
N HIS A 20 6.08 61.73 17.12
CA HIS A 20 4.93 61.13 16.42
C HIS A 20 4.91 61.12 14.88
N LEU A 21 4.18 60.15 14.31
CA LEU A 21 3.10 60.42 13.34
C LEU A 21 1.98 59.36 13.37
N LYS A 22 0.82 59.69 12.80
CA LYS A 22 -0.51 59.13 13.11
C LYS A 22 -0.90 57.90 12.28
N SER A 23 -1.72 57.02 12.87
CA SER A 23 -2.54 56.02 12.16
C SER A 23 -3.93 56.55 11.79
N PRO A 24 -4.37 56.38 10.53
CA PRO A 24 -5.79 56.35 10.16
C PRO A 24 -6.08 55.11 9.25
N PRO A 25 -7.30 54.91 8.70
CA PRO A 25 -8.28 54.05 9.36
C PRO A 25 -8.79 52.88 8.50
N SER A 26 -9.58 52.00 9.11
CA SER A 26 -10.33 50.94 8.43
C SER A 26 -11.30 51.49 7.38
N THR A 27 -11.27 50.94 6.17
CA THR A 27 -12.35 51.11 5.17
C THR A 27 -12.71 49.76 4.54
N THR A 28 -14.02 49.54 4.36
CA THR A 28 -14.58 48.32 3.79
C THR A 28 -14.50 48.33 2.26
N ARG A 29 -14.07 47.21 1.66
CA ARG A 29 -14.36 46.87 0.26
C ARG A 29 -14.66 45.39 0.10
N ASN A 30 -15.73 45.10 -0.63
CA ASN A 30 -16.10 43.75 -1.03
C ASN A 30 -15.06 43.21 -2.03
N ALA A 31 -14.67 41.94 -1.87
CA ALA A 31 -13.98 41.16 -2.89
C ALA A 31 -14.85 39.95 -3.24
N SER A 32 -15.39 39.92 -4.46
CA SER A 32 -16.23 38.83 -4.97
C SER A 32 -15.40 37.61 -5.34
N ALA A 33 -16.04 36.43 -5.33
CA ALA A 33 -15.38 35.16 -5.66
C ALA A 33 -14.79 35.16 -7.08
N SER A 34 -13.47 34.92 -7.19
CA SER A 34 -12.76 34.72 -8.45
C SER A 34 -13.05 33.33 -9.02
N ARG A 35 -14.14 33.21 -9.78
CA ARG A 35 -14.54 31.98 -10.48
C ARG A 35 -13.57 31.71 -11.64
N ALA A 36 -12.96 30.52 -11.69
CA ALA A 36 -12.12 30.12 -12.81
C ALA A 36 -12.93 30.06 -14.13
N PRO A 37 -12.33 30.38 -15.29
CA PRO A 37 -13.03 30.37 -16.57
C PRO A 37 -13.39 28.94 -17.01
N PRO A 38 -14.56 28.74 -17.66
CA PRO A 38 -14.95 27.43 -18.17
C PRO A 38 -14.11 27.02 -19.37
N ARG A 39 -13.87 25.71 -19.54
CA ARG A 39 -13.32 25.14 -20.78
C ARG A 39 -14.36 25.25 -21.90
N PRO A 40 -13.96 25.51 -23.16
CA PRO A 40 -14.88 25.43 -24.30
C PRO A 40 -15.30 23.97 -24.57
N PRO A 41 -16.51 23.74 -25.13
CA PRO A 41 -16.97 22.40 -25.50
C PRO A 41 -16.24 21.87 -26.74
N ILE A 42 -16.12 20.54 -26.83
CA ILE A 42 -15.69 19.85 -28.04
C ILE A 42 -16.89 19.77 -28.99
N SER A 43 -16.73 20.19 -30.25
CA SER A 43 -17.77 20.16 -31.27
C SER A 43 -17.61 18.98 -32.22
N ASP A 44 -18.69 18.24 -32.47
CA ASP A 44 -18.73 17.18 -33.48
C ASP A 44 -18.45 17.69 -34.89
N ASN A 45 -17.55 17.03 -35.62
CA ASN A 45 -17.32 17.25 -37.05
C ASN A 45 -18.23 16.32 -37.87
N SER A 46 -19.51 16.65 -37.96
CA SER A 46 -20.39 16.06 -38.97
C SER A 46 -20.22 16.78 -40.31
N ILE A 47 -19.81 16.04 -41.34
CA ILE A 47 -19.57 16.57 -42.69
C ILE A 47 -20.91 16.99 -43.33
N ASN A 48 -20.96 18.16 -43.97
CA ASN A 48 -21.99 18.43 -44.96
C ASN A 48 -21.50 19.34 -46.12
N LEU A 49 -22.13 19.16 -47.28
CA LEU A 49 -21.73 19.78 -48.55
C LEU A 49 -22.42 21.12 -48.77
N LEU A 50 -21.73 22.07 -49.43
CA LEU A 50 -22.26 22.96 -50.47
C LEU A 50 -21.09 23.31 -51.41
N ALA A 51 -20.95 22.73 -52.61
CA ALA A 51 -21.75 22.86 -53.83
C ALA A 51 -21.24 23.95 -54.79
N GLY A 52 -20.33 23.56 -55.70
CA GLY A 52 -20.01 24.29 -56.93
C GLY A 52 -20.51 23.53 -58.16
N LYS A 53 -21.39 24.14 -58.95
CA LYS A 53 -21.81 23.68 -60.29
C LYS A 53 -20.70 24.11 -61.30
N THR A 54 -20.47 23.47 -62.44
CA THR A 54 -21.42 23.24 -63.55
C THR A 54 -21.16 21.99 -64.41
N ASN A 55 -22.12 21.67 -65.29
CA ASN A 55 -22.21 20.45 -66.11
C ASN A 55 -21.38 20.52 -67.42
N GLY A 56 -21.06 19.36 -68.04
CA GLY A 56 -20.26 19.32 -69.30
C GLY A 56 -20.33 18.05 -70.19
N VAL A 57 -21.43 17.28 -70.13
CA VAL A 57 -21.88 16.16 -71.02
C VAL A 57 -20.99 15.72 -72.23
N THR A 58 -20.72 14.41 -72.35
CA THR A 58 -20.68 13.64 -73.64
C THR A 58 -20.90 12.12 -73.39
N ARG A 59 -21.26 11.36 -74.43
CA ARG A 59 -21.86 9.99 -74.44
C ARG A 59 -21.56 9.33 -75.83
N MET A 60 -21.64 8.03 -76.15
CA MET A 60 -22.28 6.81 -75.60
C MET A 60 -21.53 5.51 -76.01
N LEU A 61 -21.42 4.52 -75.10
CA LEU A 61 -21.55 3.05 -75.34
C LEU A 61 -20.46 2.35 -76.25
N PRO A 62 -20.49 1.00 -76.43
CA PRO A 62 -20.34 -0.05 -75.40
C PRO A 62 -19.40 -1.23 -75.82
N CYS A 63 -19.19 -2.25 -74.96
CA CYS A 63 -19.52 -3.68 -75.19
C CYS A 63 -18.68 -4.69 -74.35
N SER A 64 -19.27 -5.88 -74.12
CA SER A 64 -18.68 -7.21 -73.80
C SER A 64 -17.88 -7.43 -72.50
N ALA A 65 -17.74 -8.71 -72.14
CA ALA A 65 -17.22 -9.23 -70.87
C ALA A 65 -16.27 -10.45 -71.11
N PRO A 66 -16.12 -11.40 -70.18
CA PRO A 66 -15.13 -11.40 -69.10
C PRO A 66 -13.94 -12.34 -69.36
N ILE A 67 -12.83 -12.16 -68.63
CA ILE A 67 -11.67 -13.07 -68.64
C ILE A 67 -11.26 -13.45 -67.21
N SER A 68 -11.03 -14.75 -67.00
CA SER A 68 -10.45 -15.30 -65.78
C SER A 68 -8.92 -15.39 -65.89
N SER A 69 -8.22 -15.18 -64.77
CA SER A 69 -6.87 -15.75 -64.59
C SER A 69 -6.57 -15.94 -63.10
N SER A 70 -5.95 -17.07 -62.78
CA SER A 70 -5.41 -17.36 -61.44
C SER A 70 -4.00 -16.80 -61.33
N TYR A 71 -3.67 -16.20 -60.18
CA TYR A 71 -2.31 -15.77 -59.85
C TYR A 71 -1.90 -16.31 -58.47
N ASP A 72 -1.37 -17.53 -58.45
CA ASP A 72 -0.62 -18.06 -57.31
C ASP A 72 0.66 -17.20 -57.13
N ARG A 73 0.79 -16.57 -55.96
CA ARG A 73 1.92 -15.70 -55.63
C ARG A 73 2.66 -16.25 -54.40
N ARG A 74 3.44 -17.31 -54.62
CA ARG A 74 4.33 -17.94 -53.62
C ARG A 74 5.21 -16.93 -52.89
N TRP A 75 4.93 -16.71 -51.61
CA TRP A 75 5.84 -15.99 -50.70
C TRP A 75 7.01 -16.89 -50.29
N ARG A 76 8.24 -16.54 -50.70
CA ARG A 76 9.48 -17.16 -50.19
C ARG A 76 9.75 -16.70 -48.76
N THR A 77 9.34 -17.50 -47.77
CA THR A 77 9.71 -17.28 -46.37
C THR A 77 11.21 -17.51 -46.16
N ARG A 78 11.97 -16.42 -45.89
CA ARG A 78 13.32 -16.53 -45.33
C ARG A 78 13.21 -17.15 -43.94
N ARG A 79 13.76 -18.35 -43.74
CA ARG A 79 13.89 -18.94 -42.40
C ARG A 79 14.93 -18.15 -41.60
N VAL A 80 14.48 -17.18 -40.80
CA VAL A 80 15.29 -16.59 -39.73
C VAL A 80 15.52 -17.66 -38.66
N GLY A 81 16.76 -17.81 -38.19
CA GLY A 81 17.13 -18.81 -37.19
C GLY A 81 16.65 -18.45 -35.79
N VAL A 82 15.37 -18.69 -35.48
CA VAL A 82 14.82 -18.54 -34.13
C VAL A 82 15.47 -19.55 -33.19
N ARG A 83 16.09 -19.09 -32.10
CA ARG A 83 16.65 -19.97 -31.05
C ARG A 83 15.51 -20.74 -30.38
N LYS A 84 15.63 -22.07 -30.27
CA LYS A 84 14.55 -22.98 -29.83
C LYS A 84 13.78 -22.54 -28.57
N GLY A 85 14.46 -21.98 -27.56
CA GLY A 85 13.83 -21.53 -26.32
C GLY A 85 12.82 -20.38 -26.46
N ASN A 86 12.82 -19.62 -27.56
CA ASN A 86 11.84 -18.56 -27.77
C ASN A 86 10.42 -19.09 -28.09
N VAL A 87 10.29 -20.31 -28.62
CA VAL A 87 8.98 -20.87 -28.97
C VAL A 87 8.27 -21.39 -27.71
N ALA A 88 8.99 -22.16 -26.89
CA ALA A 88 8.44 -22.81 -25.69
C ALA A 88 7.79 -21.82 -24.70
N ALA A 89 8.42 -20.68 -24.42
CA ALA A 89 7.85 -19.69 -23.49
C ALA A 89 6.54 -19.06 -24.02
N VAL A 90 6.39 -18.89 -25.33
CA VAL A 90 5.15 -18.38 -25.95
C VAL A 90 4.08 -19.47 -26.03
N GLU A 91 4.47 -20.71 -26.32
CA GLU A 91 3.56 -21.86 -26.39
C GLU A 91 2.99 -22.22 -25.00
N LEU A 92 3.82 -22.19 -23.96
CA LEU A 92 3.39 -22.30 -22.55
C LEU A 92 2.47 -21.13 -22.16
N ALA A 93 2.80 -19.91 -22.56
CA ALA A 93 2.02 -18.71 -22.25
C ALA A 93 0.57 -18.78 -22.74
N LEU A 94 0.36 -19.15 -24.01
CA LEU A 94 -0.94 -19.13 -24.67
C LEU A 94 -1.99 -19.98 -23.93
N ASN A 95 -1.59 -21.11 -23.36
CA ASN A 95 -2.50 -22.04 -22.69
C ASN A 95 -2.48 -21.92 -21.15
N SER A 96 -1.85 -20.88 -20.60
CA SER A 96 -1.66 -20.74 -19.14
C SER A 96 -1.94 -19.35 -18.59
N VAL A 97 -1.87 -18.30 -19.42
CA VAL A 97 -1.99 -16.89 -19.00
C VAL A 97 -3.37 -16.31 -19.37
N VAL A 98 -4.02 -15.72 -18.37
CA VAL A 98 -5.40 -15.19 -18.44
C VAL A 98 -5.43 -13.69 -18.23
N LYS A 99 -6.41 -13.02 -18.84
CA LYS A 99 -6.69 -11.61 -18.57
C LYS A 99 -7.63 -11.52 -17.38
N VAL A 100 -7.22 -10.78 -16.35
CA VAL A 100 -8.02 -10.47 -15.16
C VAL A 100 -8.75 -9.15 -15.40
N PHE A 101 -10.04 -9.11 -15.10
CA PHE A 101 -10.85 -7.89 -15.04
C PHE A 101 -11.36 -7.77 -13.60
N SER A 102 -11.17 -6.61 -12.97
CA SER A 102 -11.64 -6.36 -11.62
C SER A 102 -12.44 -5.06 -11.58
N VAL A 103 -13.51 -5.07 -10.79
CA VAL A 103 -14.35 -3.93 -10.48
C VAL A 103 -14.03 -3.52 -9.05
N LEU A 104 -13.48 -2.32 -8.87
CA LEU A 104 -13.05 -1.80 -7.56
C LEU A 104 -14.05 -0.79 -7.01
N CYS A 105 -14.21 -0.76 -5.69
CA CYS A 105 -15.11 0.15 -4.99
C CYS A 105 -14.48 0.64 -3.66
N SER A 106 -13.28 1.23 -3.75
CA SER A 106 -12.50 1.71 -2.59
C SER A 106 -13.28 2.62 -1.64
N PRO A 107 -13.08 2.54 -0.31
CA PRO A 107 -13.70 3.45 0.65
C PRO A 107 -13.21 4.91 0.51
N ASN A 108 -13.98 5.84 1.08
CA ASN A 108 -13.59 7.23 1.32
C ASN A 108 -13.20 7.39 2.79
N TYR A 109 -11.95 7.77 3.08
CA TYR A 109 -11.45 7.84 4.46
C TYR A 109 -11.88 9.13 5.19
N LEU A 110 -12.26 10.20 4.47
CA LEU A 110 -12.87 11.40 5.07
C LEU A 110 -14.36 11.20 5.36
N LEU A 111 -15.04 10.37 4.55
CA LEU A 111 -16.46 10.01 4.67
C LEU A 111 -16.60 8.48 4.79
N PRO A 112 -16.16 7.87 5.90
CA PRO A 112 -15.98 6.41 6.05
C PRO A 112 -17.26 5.55 5.94
N TRP A 113 -18.43 6.19 5.88
CA TRP A 113 -19.72 5.57 5.54
C TRP A 113 -20.03 5.58 4.02
N GLN A 114 -19.07 5.94 3.17
CA GLN A 114 -19.22 6.01 1.71
C GLN A 114 -18.03 5.35 1.00
N ASN A 115 -18.32 4.71 -0.14
CA ASN A 115 -17.31 4.29 -1.10
C ASN A 115 -17.18 5.32 -2.22
N LYS A 116 -16.01 5.35 -2.85
CA LYS A 116 -15.72 6.12 -4.05
C LYS A 116 -16.46 5.53 -5.24
N SER A 117 -16.61 6.30 -6.32
CA SER A 117 -17.24 5.82 -7.56
C SER A 117 -16.52 4.58 -8.09
N GLN A 118 -17.31 3.55 -8.40
CA GLN A 118 -16.85 2.28 -8.98
C GLN A 118 -15.91 2.50 -10.18
N ARG A 119 -14.83 1.71 -10.25
CA ARG A 119 -13.87 1.72 -11.37
C ARG A 119 -13.65 0.31 -11.91
N GLU A 120 -13.30 0.19 -13.18
CA GLU A 120 -12.78 -1.05 -13.76
C GLU A 120 -11.26 -0.97 -13.92
N THR A 121 -10.56 -2.06 -13.59
CA THR A 121 -9.16 -2.27 -13.96
C THR A 121 -9.00 -3.58 -14.71
N MET A 122 -7.85 -3.73 -15.38
CA MET A 122 -7.44 -4.97 -16.02
C MET A 122 -5.99 -5.29 -15.69
N GLY A 123 -5.72 -6.56 -15.47
CA GLY A 123 -4.40 -7.12 -15.22
C GLY A 123 -4.23 -8.47 -15.88
N SER A 124 -3.15 -9.14 -15.53
CA SER A 124 -2.82 -10.49 -15.98
C SER A 124 -2.81 -11.45 -14.82
N GLY A 125 -2.97 -12.74 -15.10
CA GLY A 125 -2.79 -13.81 -14.14
C GLY A 125 -2.37 -15.08 -14.86
N PHE A 126 -1.92 -16.09 -14.13
CA PHE A 126 -1.58 -17.38 -14.72
C PHE A 126 -1.95 -18.55 -13.84
N VAL A 127 -2.26 -19.68 -14.48
CA VAL A 127 -2.60 -20.92 -13.79
C VAL A 127 -1.36 -21.53 -13.13
N ILE A 128 -1.51 -21.89 -11.87
CA ILE A 128 -0.55 -22.67 -11.09
C ILE A 128 -1.21 -24.01 -10.68
N PRO A 129 -0.45 -25.01 -10.19
CA PRO A 129 -1.00 -26.29 -9.77
C PRO A 129 -2.16 -26.17 -8.75
N GLY A 130 -3.06 -27.16 -8.74
CA GLY A 130 -4.20 -27.18 -7.82
C GLY A 130 -5.40 -26.30 -8.23
N ARG A 131 -5.56 -25.99 -9.53
CA ARG A 131 -6.68 -25.17 -10.08
C ARG A 131 -6.77 -23.78 -9.42
N LYS A 132 -5.61 -23.12 -9.33
CA LYS A 132 -5.45 -21.77 -8.80
C LYS A 132 -4.89 -20.85 -9.89
N ILE A 133 -5.25 -19.57 -9.83
CA ILE A 133 -4.67 -18.52 -10.68
C ILE A 133 -3.90 -17.57 -9.76
N LEU A 134 -2.63 -17.30 -10.07
CA LEU A 134 -1.84 -16.28 -9.38
C LEU A 134 -1.94 -14.95 -10.16
N THR A 135 -2.08 -13.84 -9.43
CA THR A 135 -2.06 -12.46 -9.95
C THR A 135 -1.50 -11.51 -8.88
N ASN A 136 -1.42 -10.20 -9.16
CA ASN A 136 -1.05 -9.20 -8.16
C ASN A 136 -2.23 -8.83 -7.25
N ALA A 137 -1.96 -8.43 -6.01
CA ALA A 137 -3.00 -7.94 -5.10
C ALA A 137 -3.56 -6.59 -5.58
N HIS A 138 -2.74 -5.67 -6.11
CA HIS A 138 -3.21 -4.38 -6.62
C HIS A 138 -4.18 -4.48 -7.81
N VAL A 139 -4.25 -5.63 -8.49
CA VAL A 139 -5.22 -5.88 -9.58
C VAL A 139 -6.62 -6.21 -9.02
N ILE A 140 -6.72 -6.70 -7.78
CA ILE A 140 -7.98 -7.12 -7.14
C ILE A 140 -8.26 -6.41 -5.79
N ALA A 141 -7.50 -5.38 -5.43
CA ALA A 141 -7.73 -4.62 -4.20
C ALA A 141 -9.05 -3.84 -4.25
N ASP A 142 -9.77 -3.84 -3.13
CA ASP A 142 -11.11 -3.23 -2.95
C ASP A 142 -12.15 -3.76 -3.97
N HIS A 143 -12.03 -5.02 -4.38
CA HIS A 143 -12.88 -5.61 -5.41
C HIS A 143 -14.32 -5.83 -4.94
N SER A 144 -15.29 -5.48 -5.79
CA SER A 144 -16.68 -5.92 -5.67
C SER A 144 -17.01 -7.07 -6.64
N PHE A 145 -16.26 -7.21 -7.73
CA PHE A 145 -16.47 -8.27 -8.72
C PHE A 145 -15.20 -8.55 -9.54
N VAL A 146 -14.87 -9.84 -9.75
CA VAL A 146 -13.69 -10.27 -10.52
C VAL A 146 -14.08 -11.28 -11.60
N LEU A 147 -13.58 -11.07 -12.82
CA LEU A 147 -13.71 -11.97 -13.96
C LEU A 147 -12.33 -12.34 -14.52
N VAL A 148 -12.21 -13.53 -15.09
CA VAL A 148 -11.04 -13.93 -15.88
C VAL A 148 -11.44 -14.40 -17.28
N ARG A 149 -10.53 -14.25 -18.25
CA ARG A 149 -10.71 -14.73 -19.63
C ARG A 149 -9.46 -15.43 -20.13
N LYS A 150 -9.64 -16.62 -20.74
CA LYS A 150 -8.56 -17.38 -21.40
C LYS A 150 -8.03 -16.63 -22.63
N HIS A 151 -6.82 -16.97 -23.07
CA HIS A 151 -6.40 -16.59 -24.42
C HIS A 151 -7.33 -17.22 -25.47
N GLY A 152 -7.56 -16.54 -26.59
CA GLY A 152 -8.38 -17.02 -27.70
C GLY A 152 -9.89 -17.17 -27.45
N SER A 153 -10.35 -17.20 -26.19
CA SER A 153 -11.76 -17.33 -25.84
C SER A 153 -12.43 -15.97 -25.62
N PRO A 154 -13.66 -15.73 -26.13
CA PRO A 154 -14.45 -14.57 -25.77
C PRO A 154 -15.08 -14.67 -24.37
N ALA A 155 -15.22 -15.88 -23.82
CA ALA A 155 -15.97 -16.14 -22.59
C ALA A 155 -15.23 -15.64 -21.34
N LYS A 156 -15.87 -14.73 -20.60
CA LYS A 156 -15.42 -14.30 -19.27
C LYS A 156 -16.07 -15.19 -18.21
N TYR A 157 -15.26 -15.71 -17.30
CA TYR A 157 -15.69 -16.57 -16.19
C TYR A 157 -15.57 -15.80 -14.87
N ARG A 158 -16.50 -15.99 -13.95
CA ARG A 158 -16.40 -15.42 -12.59
C ARG A 158 -15.23 -16.07 -11.86
N ALA A 159 -14.43 -15.24 -11.20
CA ALA A 159 -13.36 -15.70 -10.32
C ALA A 159 -13.66 -15.28 -8.88
N GLU A 160 -13.26 -16.12 -7.93
CA GLU A 160 -13.31 -15.84 -6.51
C GLU A 160 -11.90 -15.60 -5.97
N VAL A 161 -11.70 -14.53 -5.21
CA VAL A 161 -10.45 -14.29 -4.47
C VAL A 161 -10.41 -15.26 -3.28
N LYS A 162 -9.39 -16.12 -3.24
CA LYS A 162 -9.20 -17.11 -2.17
C LYS A 162 -8.16 -16.67 -1.13
N ALA A 163 -7.19 -15.85 -1.53
CA ALA A 163 -6.25 -15.21 -0.61
C ALA A 163 -5.64 -13.96 -1.24
N VAL A 164 -5.30 -12.97 -0.40
CA VAL A 164 -4.58 -11.76 -0.78
C VAL A 164 -3.44 -11.52 0.21
N GLY A 165 -2.28 -11.12 -0.30
CA GLY A 165 -1.13 -10.69 0.47
C GLY A 165 -0.61 -9.38 -0.09
N HIS A 166 -1.16 -8.27 0.40
CA HIS A 166 -0.81 -6.92 -0.06
C HIS A 166 0.68 -6.62 0.13
N GLU A 167 1.28 -7.06 1.24
CA GLU A 167 2.71 -6.92 1.55
C GLU A 167 3.63 -7.44 0.42
N CYS A 168 3.34 -8.63 -0.14
CA CYS A 168 4.05 -9.19 -1.30
C CYS A 168 3.42 -8.83 -2.64
N ASP A 169 2.34 -8.04 -2.68
CA ASP A 169 1.52 -7.78 -3.87
C ASP A 169 1.12 -9.05 -4.65
N LEU A 170 0.59 -10.07 -3.95
CA LEU A 170 0.13 -11.34 -4.55
C LEU A 170 -1.31 -11.67 -4.16
N ALA A 171 -2.06 -12.30 -5.08
CA ALA A 171 -3.40 -12.82 -4.83
C ALA A 171 -3.63 -14.16 -5.54
N ILE A 172 -4.40 -15.03 -4.90
CA ILE A 172 -4.85 -16.32 -5.46
C ILE A 172 -6.33 -16.21 -5.82
N LEU A 173 -6.67 -16.48 -7.09
CA LEU A 173 -8.03 -16.63 -7.56
C LEU A 173 -8.36 -18.10 -7.85
N ALA A 174 -9.64 -18.46 -7.74
CA ALA A 174 -10.20 -19.73 -8.22
C ALA A 174 -11.40 -19.49 -9.15
N VAL A 175 -11.73 -20.48 -9.98
CA VAL A 175 -12.87 -20.46 -10.92
C VAL A 175 -13.63 -21.77 -10.80
N GLU A 176 -14.94 -21.70 -10.60
CA GLU A 176 -15.81 -22.87 -10.39
C GLU A 176 -16.15 -23.61 -11.69
N SER A 177 -16.08 -22.92 -12.84
CA SER A 177 -16.46 -23.48 -14.14
C SER A 177 -15.40 -24.47 -14.66
N GLU A 178 -15.79 -25.73 -14.86
CA GLU A 178 -14.95 -26.75 -15.50
C GLU A 178 -14.50 -26.34 -16.91
N GLU A 179 -15.40 -25.71 -17.69
CA GLU A 179 -15.10 -25.19 -19.04
C GLU A 179 -13.94 -24.18 -19.05
N PHE A 180 -13.69 -23.48 -17.94
CA PHE A 180 -12.52 -22.62 -17.81
C PHE A 180 -11.23 -23.46 -17.71
N TRP A 181 -11.23 -24.57 -16.98
CA TRP A 181 -10.05 -25.41 -16.80
C TRP A 181 -9.72 -26.25 -18.05
N ASP A 182 -10.70 -26.50 -18.93
CA ASP A 182 -10.47 -27.23 -20.20
C ASP A 182 -9.39 -26.57 -21.07
N GLY A 183 -8.33 -27.34 -21.37
CA GLY A 183 -7.18 -26.89 -22.16
C GLY A 183 -6.19 -25.97 -21.43
N MET A 184 -6.41 -25.65 -20.16
CA MET A 184 -5.47 -24.84 -19.37
C MET A 184 -4.35 -25.69 -18.77
N ASN A 185 -3.10 -25.24 -18.94
CA ASN A 185 -1.94 -25.89 -18.33
C ASN A 185 -1.45 -25.07 -17.11
N PRO A 186 -1.10 -25.71 -15.99
CA PRO A 186 -0.43 -25.03 -14.88
C PRO A 186 1.05 -24.79 -15.19
N LEU A 187 1.55 -23.60 -14.86
CA LEU A 187 2.98 -23.30 -14.94
C LEU A 187 3.70 -23.74 -13.66
N GLU A 188 4.86 -24.38 -13.82
CA GLU A 188 5.75 -24.70 -12.70
C GLU A 188 6.53 -23.46 -12.22
N LEU A 189 6.60 -23.30 -10.89
CA LEU A 189 7.51 -22.35 -10.26
C LEU A 189 8.95 -22.89 -10.32
N GLY A 190 9.89 -22.07 -10.82
CA GLY A 190 11.30 -22.41 -10.90
C GLY A 190 12.09 -21.96 -9.67
N ASP A 191 13.26 -21.39 -9.95
CA ASP A 191 14.18 -20.79 -8.99
C ASP A 191 14.44 -19.33 -9.34
N ILE A 192 15.03 -18.55 -8.42
CA ILE A 192 15.46 -17.18 -8.72
C ILE A 192 16.56 -17.23 -9.81
N PRO A 193 16.40 -16.54 -10.94
CA PRO A 193 17.41 -16.43 -11.98
C PRO A 193 18.69 -15.72 -11.51
N LEU A 194 19.78 -15.92 -12.24
CA LEU A 194 21.04 -15.21 -12.07
C LEU A 194 21.06 -13.91 -12.89
N LEU A 195 21.97 -13.00 -12.55
CA LEU A 195 22.22 -11.79 -13.34
C LEU A 195 22.53 -12.14 -14.81
N GLN A 196 22.01 -11.32 -15.73
CA GLN A 196 22.10 -11.49 -17.19
C GLN A 196 21.35 -12.71 -17.78
N GLU A 197 20.65 -13.53 -16.98
CA GLU A 197 19.80 -14.60 -17.53
C GLU A 197 18.55 -14.02 -18.22
N ALA A 198 18.15 -14.65 -19.33
CA ALA A 198 17.10 -14.14 -20.20
C ALA A 198 15.70 -14.51 -19.70
N VAL A 199 14.86 -13.49 -19.49
CA VAL A 199 13.49 -13.61 -18.95
C VAL A 199 12.49 -13.05 -19.96
N SER A 200 11.38 -13.77 -20.17
CA SER A 200 10.25 -13.33 -20.99
C SER A 200 9.05 -13.06 -20.08
N VAL A 201 8.56 -11.82 -20.02
CA VAL A 201 7.32 -11.48 -19.30
C VAL A 201 6.15 -11.57 -20.24
N VAL A 202 5.05 -12.14 -19.75
CA VAL A 202 3.85 -12.44 -20.51
C VAL A 202 2.64 -11.81 -19.84
N GLY A 203 1.79 -11.10 -20.59
CA GLY A 203 0.58 -10.50 -20.05
C GLY A 203 -0.35 -9.90 -21.10
N TYR A 204 -1.35 -9.16 -20.64
CA TYR A 204 -2.34 -8.46 -21.44
C TYR A 204 -2.20 -6.94 -21.22
N PRO A 205 -1.57 -6.19 -22.14
CA PRO A 205 -1.34 -4.76 -21.95
C PRO A 205 -2.65 -3.98 -21.95
N GLN A 206 -2.68 -2.87 -21.22
CA GLN A 206 -3.86 -2.01 -21.10
C GLN A 206 -4.42 -1.60 -22.48
N GLY A 207 -5.74 -1.73 -22.65
CA GLY A 207 -6.43 -1.49 -23.93
C GLY A 207 -6.28 -2.60 -24.99
N GLY A 208 -5.38 -3.56 -24.80
CA GLY A 208 -5.20 -4.72 -25.67
C GLY A 208 -5.92 -5.97 -25.14
N ASP A 209 -6.55 -6.72 -26.04
CA ASP A 209 -7.19 -8.02 -25.72
C ASP A 209 -6.36 -9.25 -26.15
N ASN A 210 -5.31 -9.03 -26.93
CA ASN A 210 -4.31 -10.03 -27.28
C ASN A 210 -3.23 -10.13 -26.19
N ILE A 211 -2.58 -11.29 -26.11
CA ILE A 211 -1.40 -11.51 -25.28
C ILE A 211 -0.19 -10.74 -25.84
N SER A 212 0.63 -10.20 -24.95
CA SER A 212 1.90 -9.56 -25.26
C SER A 212 3.03 -10.28 -24.53
N VAL A 213 4.21 -10.30 -25.16
CA VAL A 213 5.42 -10.90 -24.60
C VAL A 213 6.55 -9.89 -24.73
N THR A 214 7.00 -9.34 -23.60
CA THR A 214 8.22 -8.52 -23.54
C THR A 214 9.37 -9.39 -23.07
N LYS A 215 10.59 -9.13 -23.56
CA LYS A 215 11.77 -9.94 -23.26
C LYS A 215 12.95 -9.06 -22.89
N GLY A 216 13.69 -9.51 -21.90
CA GLY A 216 14.90 -8.86 -21.41
C GLY A 216 15.82 -9.86 -20.71
N VAL A 217 16.66 -9.34 -19.83
CA VAL A 217 17.52 -10.08 -18.91
C VAL A 217 17.34 -9.58 -17.48
N VAL A 218 17.80 -10.37 -16.50
CA VAL A 218 17.95 -9.91 -15.12
C VAL A 218 19.04 -8.85 -15.02
N SER A 219 18.65 -7.65 -14.59
CA SER A 219 19.55 -6.52 -14.34
C SER A 219 20.09 -6.52 -12.92
N ARG A 220 19.28 -6.92 -11.92
CA ARG A 220 19.64 -6.92 -10.50
C ARG A 220 18.71 -7.83 -9.68
N VAL A 221 19.15 -8.25 -8.50
CA VAL A 221 18.30 -8.79 -7.43
C VAL A 221 18.58 -7.98 -6.17
N GLU A 222 17.59 -7.29 -5.61
CA GLU A 222 17.78 -6.43 -4.43
C GLU A 222 16.51 -6.29 -3.58
N PRO A 223 16.60 -5.83 -2.32
CA PRO A 223 15.45 -5.42 -1.52
C PRO A 223 14.83 -4.17 -2.16
N THR A 224 13.54 -4.22 -2.43
CA THR A 224 12.81 -3.17 -3.14
C THR A 224 11.53 -2.85 -2.36
N GLN A 225 11.10 -1.58 -2.37
CA GLN A 225 9.84 -1.19 -1.74
C GLN A 225 8.67 -1.66 -2.61
N TYR A 226 7.79 -2.49 -2.06
CA TYR A 226 6.55 -2.92 -2.69
C TYR A 226 5.49 -1.84 -2.43
N VAL A 227 5.25 -0.95 -3.39
CA VAL A 227 4.37 0.22 -3.20
C VAL A 227 2.93 -0.13 -2.78
N HIS A 228 2.40 -1.28 -3.20
CA HIS A 228 1.08 -1.75 -2.75
C HIS A 228 1.07 -2.33 -1.32
N GLY A 229 2.22 -2.81 -0.85
CA GLY A 229 2.37 -3.46 0.45
C GLY A 229 3.00 -2.60 1.54
N ALA A 230 3.60 -1.46 1.18
CA ALA A 230 4.50 -0.64 2.00
C ALA A 230 5.69 -1.39 2.63
N SER A 231 5.94 -2.63 2.21
CA SER A 231 7.01 -3.50 2.70
C SER A 231 8.30 -3.30 1.90
N GLN A 232 9.43 -3.74 2.46
CA GLN A 232 10.66 -3.98 1.70
C GLN A 232 10.90 -5.48 1.64
N LEU A 233 10.81 -6.04 0.43
CA LEU A 233 11.02 -7.46 0.14
C LEU A 233 11.98 -7.58 -1.05
N MET A 234 12.55 -8.77 -1.25
CA MET A 234 13.37 -9.02 -2.44
C MET A 234 12.53 -8.89 -3.70
N ALA A 235 13.00 -8.09 -4.66
CA ALA A 235 12.53 -8.09 -6.03
C ALA A 235 13.69 -8.42 -6.99
N ILE A 236 13.35 -8.87 -8.19
CA ILE A 236 14.30 -8.99 -9.30
C ILE A 236 14.01 -7.86 -10.29
N GLN A 237 15.01 -7.03 -10.57
CA GLN A 237 14.96 -6.00 -11.61
C GLN A 237 15.28 -6.62 -12.97
N ILE A 238 14.51 -6.28 -14.01
CA ILE A 238 14.72 -6.69 -15.39
C ILE A 238 14.68 -5.47 -16.34
N ASP A 239 15.32 -5.56 -17.50
CA ASP A 239 15.26 -4.55 -18.56
C ASP A 239 14.10 -4.75 -19.56
N ALA A 240 13.27 -5.78 -19.36
CA ALA A 240 12.05 -5.98 -20.14
C ALA A 240 10.98 -4.96 -19.73
N ALA A 241 10.40 -4.26 -20.72
CA ALA A 241 9.33 -3.30 -20.48
C ALA A 241 8.10 -3.95 -19.79
N ILE A 242 7.72 -3.39 -18.64
CA ILE A 242 6.47 -3.69 -17.93
C ILE A 242 5.51 -2.54 -18.17
N ASN A 243 4.40 -2.82 -18.83
CA ASN A 243 3.32 -1.86 -19.06
C ASN A 243 2.12 -2.19 -18.16
N PRO A 244 1.28 -1.21 -17.80
CA PRO A 244 -0.01 -1.45 -17.16
C PRO A 244 -0.80 -2.56 -17.86
N GLY A 245 -1.44 -3.43 -17.08
CA GLY A 245 -2.10 -4.65 -17.56
C GLY A 245 -1.23 -5.91 -17.58
N ASN A 246 0.09 -5.79 -17.79
CA ASN A 246 1.00 -6.94 -17.67
C ASN A 246 1.23 -7.38 -16.21
N SER A 247 0.95 -6.51 -15.23
CA SER A 247 0.94 -6.82 -13.80
C SER A 247 0.15 -8.10 -13.49
N GLY A 248 0.73 -8.98 -12.68
CA GLY A 248 0.17 -10.28 -12.31
C GLY A 248 0.48 -11.40 -13.32
N GLY A 249 1.05 -11.08 -14.48
CA GLY A 249 1.48 -12.06 -15.48
C GLY A 249 2.79 -12.75 -15.11
N PRO A 250 3.10 -13.94 -15.66
CA PRO A 250 4.31 -14.67 -15.33
C PRO A 250 5.53 -14.09 -16.05
N ALA A 251 6.64 -14.04 -15.33
CA ALA A 251 7.98 -13.90 -15.89
C ALA A 251 8.60 -15.30 -16.04
N ILE A 252 8.88 -15.72 -17.27
CA ILE A 252 9.28 -17.08 -17.63
C ILE A 252 10.79 -17.13 -17.95
N MET A 253 11.49 -18.05 -17.30
CA MET A 253 12.87 -18.45 -17.59
C MET A 253 12.88 -19.88 -18.13
N GLY A 254 13.31 -20.06 -19.37
CA GLY A 254 13.22 -21.36 -20.05
C GLY A 254 11.76 -21.82 -20.17
N ASN A 255 11.41 -22.84 -19.37
CA ASN A 255 10.05 -23.41 -19.30
C ASN A 255 9.39 -23.22 -17.91
N LYS A 256 9.99 -22.47 -16.97
CA LYS A 256 9.47 -22.28 -15.61
C LYS A 256 9.28 -20.80 -15.26
N VAL A 257 8.43 -20.52 -14.28
CA VAL A 257 8.19 -19.16 -13.77
C VAL A 257 9.35 -18.75 -12.85
N ALA A 258 10.02 -17.66 -13.19
CA ALA A 258 11.03 -16.96 -12.40
C ALA A 258 10.44 -15.91 -11.45
N GLY A 259 9.22 -15.44 -11.73
CA GLY A 259 8.48 -14.53 -10.86
C GLY A 259 7.14 -14.07 -11.42
N VAL A 260 6.41 -13.24 -10.65
CA VAL A 260 5.22 -12.50 -11.13
C VAL A 260 5.64 -11.09 -11.53
N ALA A 261 5.28 -10.63 -12.73
CA ALA A 261 5.54 -9.26 -13.14
C ALA A 261 4.72 -8.26 -12.31
N PHE A 262 5.37 -7.23 -11.78
CA PHE A 262 4.72 -6.11 -11.10
C PHE A 262 5.39 -4.79 -11.49
N GLN A 263 4.61 -3.71 -11.52
CA GLN A 263 5.15 -2.39 -11.80
C GLN A 263 5.44 -1.67 -10.48
N ASN A 264 6.68 -1.20 -10.33
CA ASN A 264 7.07 -0.34 -9.21
C ASN A 264 7.46 1.05 -9.72
N LEU A 265 7.05 2.09 -8.98
CA LEU A 265 7.40 3.51 -9.13
C LEU A 265 7.38 4.09 -10.57
N SER A 266 6.35 4.87 -10.85
CA SER A 266 6.23 5.65 -12.09
C SER A 266 7.33 6.72 -12.20
N GLY A 267 8.33 6.48 -13.06
CA GLY A 267 9.37 7.48 -13.35
C GLY A 267 10.58 6.97 -14.14
N ALA A 268 10.85 5.67 -14.17
CA ALA A 268 11.97 5.09 -14.91
C ALA A 268 11.52 4.33 -16.17
N GLU A 269 12.09 4.67 -17.33
CA GLU A 269 11.89 3.92 -18.57
C GLU A 269 12.70 2.61 -18.57
N ASN A 270 12.13 1.55 -19.14
CA ASN A 270 12.78 0.23 -19.30
C ASN A 270 13.27 -0.42 -18.00
N ILE A 271 12.69 -0.07 -16.85
CA ILE A 271 12.88 -0.79 -15.58
C ILE A 271 11.60 -1.57 -15.25
N GLY A 272 11.70 -2.90 -15.35
CA GLY A 272 10.69 -3.83 -14.88
C GLY A 272 11.10 -4.47 -13.54
N TYR A 273 10.11 -4.91 -12.76
CA TYR A 273 10.34 -5.72 -11.57
C TYR A 273 9.51 -6.99 -11.62
N ILE A 274 10.03 -8.08 -11.03
CA ILE A 274 9.30 -9.34 -10.85
C ILE A 274 9.43 -9.83 -9.41
N ILE A 275 8.31 -10.32 -8.87
CA ILE A 275 8.20 -10.90 -7.52
C ILE A 275 8.86 -12.28 -7.57
N PRO A 276 9.96 -12.53 -6.84
CA PRO A 276 10.78 -13.72 -7.00
C PRO A 276 10.11 -14.97 -6.43
N VAL A 277 10.47 -16.14 -6.96
CA VAL A 277 9.84 -17.41 -6.58
C VAL A 277 9.81 -17.69 -5.06
N PRO A 278 10.83 -17.39 -4.24
CA PRO A 278 10.72 -17.60 -2.80
C PRO A 278 9.65 -16.75 -2.09
N VAL A 279 9.41 -15.51 -2.55
CA VAL A 279 8.29 -14.68 -2.04
C VAL A 279 6.95 -15.30 -2.45
N ILE A 280 6.84 -15.82 -3.68
CA ILE A 280 5.66 -16.57 -4.13
C ILE A 280 5.45 -17.85 -3.29
N LYS A 281 6.52 -18.62 -3.04
CA LYS A 281 6.48 -19.87 -2.26
C LYS A 281 6.11 -19.60 -0.80
N HIS A 282 6.65 -18.54 -0.18
CA HIS A 282 6.28 -18.10 1.18
C HIS A 282 4.80 -17.72 1.28
N PHE A 283 4.31 -16.91 0.33
CA PHE A 283 2.89 -16.53 0.23
C PHE A 283 1.97 -17.75 0.08
N ILE A 284 2.25 -18.64 -0.88
CA ILE A 284 1.44 -19.85 -1.11
C ILE A 284 1.47 -20.77 0.12
N TYR A 285 2.64 -21.02 0.71
CA TYR A 285 2.79 -21.87 1.90
C TYR A 285 1.98 -21.35 3.08
N GLY A 286 2.10 -20.05 3.42
CA GLY A 286 1.36 -19.45 4.53
C GLY A 286 -0.16 -19.52 4.32
N VAL A 287 -0.64 -19.38 3.08
CA VAL A 287 -2.06 -19.54 2.73
C VAL A 287 -2.53 -21.00 2.83
N GLU A 288 -1.72 -21.97 2.39
CA GLU A 288 -2.06 -23.39 2.40
C GLU A 288 -1.99 -24.03 3.80
N GLU A 289 -1.02 -23.62 4.63
CA GLU A 289 -0.85 -24.12 6.00
C GLU A 289 -1.93 -23.56 6.95
N LYS A 290 -2.17 -22.23 6.90
CA LYS A 290 -3.00 -21.52 7.89
C LYS A 290 -4.38 -21.11 7.38
N GLY A 291 -4.70 -21.43 6.13
CA GLY A 291 -5.95 -21.05 5.45
C GLY A 291 -6.10 -19.55 5.15
N LYS A 292 -5.16 -18.71 5.61
CA LYS A 292 -5.10 -17.26 5.44
C LYS A 292 -3.65 -16.82 5.36
N TYR A 293 -3.38 -15.80 4.55
CA TYR A 293 -2.08 -15.14 4.53
C TYR A 293 -1.78 -14.49 5.90
N THR A 294 -0.52 -14.54 6.35
CA THR A 294 -0.13 -14.12 7.71
C THR A 294 0.94 -13.02 7.77
N GLY A 295 1.44 -12.49 6.65
CA GLY A 295 2.43 -11.42 6.63
C GLY A 295 3.89 -11.90 6.65
N PHE A 296 4.83 -10.98 6.41
CA PHE A 296 6.27 -11.22 6.54
C PHE A 296 6.76 -10.87 7.95
N CYS A 297 7.77 -11.60 8.42
CA CYS A 297 8.35 -11.39 9.75
C CYS A 297 9.27 -10.16 9.82
N SER A 298 9.34 -9.52 10.99
CA SER A 298 10.29 -8.43 11.26
C SER A 298 10.83 -8.49 12.70
N LEU A 299 12.11 -8.13 12.87
CA LEU A 299 12.72 -7.88 14.19
C LEU A 299 12.23 -6.56 14.81
N GLY A 300 11.64 -5.65 14.01
CA GLY A 300 11.18 -4.35 14.48
C GLY A 300 12.29 -3.39 14.88
N LEU A 301 13.44 -3.43 14.20
CA LEU A 301 14.63 -2.65 14.53
C LEU A 301 14.82 -1.46 13.58
N SER A 302 15.52 -0.43 14.04
CA SER A 302 16.16 0.56 13.17
C SER A 302 17.66 0.49 13.40
N CYS A 303 18.41 0.06 12.38
CA CYS A 303 19.84 -0.18 12.47
C CYS A 303 20.65 0.94 11.81
N GLN A 304 21.85 1.21 12.33
CA GLN A 304 22.81 2.14 11.77
C GLN A 304 24.06 1.39 11.27
N PRO A 305 24.52 1.63 10.03
CA PRO A 305 25.80 1.12 9.52
C PRO A 305 26.99 1.51 10.41
N THR A 306 27.95 0.60 10.58
CA THR A 306 29.16 0.79 11.40
C THR A 306 30.44 0.98 10.60
N GLU A 307 30.34 1.45 9.35
CA GLU A 307 31.49 1.66 8.45
C GLU A 307 32.60 2.54 9.06
N ASN A 308 32.22 3.51 9.90
CA ASN A 308 33.15 4.39 10.59
C ASN A 308 33.97 3.66 11.67
N VAL A 309 35.30 3.64 11.51
CA VAL A 309 36.24 2.97 12.43
C VAL A 309 36.13 3.49 13.87
N HIS A 310 35.93 4.79 14.08
CA HIS A 310 35.84 5.35 15.43
C HIS A 310 34.56 4.91 16.16
N LEU A 311 33.46 4.69 15.43
CA LEU A 311 32.24 4.11 15.99
C LEU A 311 32.49 2.67 16.47
N ARG A 312 33.13 1.84 15.62
CA ARG A 312 33.48 0.45 15.97
C ARG A 312 34.41 0.38 17.18
N ASN A 313 35.44 1.22 17.21
CA ASN A 313 36.37 1.32 18.33
C ASN A 313 35.70 1.79 19.64
N HIS A 314 34.71 2.69 19.56
CA HIS A 314 33.96 3.16 20.73
C HIS A 314 33.16 2.04 21.40
N PHE A 315 32.55 1.16 20.61
CA PHE A 315 31.80 -0.02 21.10
C PHE A 315 32.66 -1.27 21.34
N GLY A 316 33.99 -1.17 21.20
CA GLY A 316 34.93 -2.27 21.50
C GLY A 316 34.98 -3.39 20.45
N MET A 317 34.46 -3.17 19.25
CA MET A 317 34.57 -4.14 18.15
C MET A 317 36.04 -4.39 17.79
N GLN A 318 36.40 -5.66 17.62
CA GLN A 318 37.73 -6.06 17.13
C GLN A 318 37.85 -5.78 15.61
N PRO A 319 39.07 -5.70 15.04
CA PRO A 319 39.26 -5.32 13.63
C PRO A 319 38.62 -6.26 12.60
N ASP A 320 38.40 -7.51 12.98
CA ASP A 320 37.74 -8.58 12.24
C ASP A 320 36.22 -8.64 12.44
N MET A 321 35.69 -8.00 13.49
CA MET A 321 34.25 -7.94 13.75
C MET A 321 33.54 -6.99 12.79
N THR A 322 32.37 -7.43 12.31
CA THR A 322 31.44 -6.61 11.52
C THR A 322 30.03 -6.68 12.06
N GLY A 323 29.22 -5.65 11.80
CA GLY A 323 27.82 -5.64 12.23
C GLY A 323 27.12 -4.28 12.11
N VAL A 324 25.88 -4.20 12.59
CA VAL A 324 25.07 -2.97 12.59
C VAL A 324 24.57 -2.58 13.99
N LEU A 325 24.58 -1.28 14.29
CA LEU A 325 24.23 -0.73 15.60
C LEU A 325 22.71 -0.55 15.75
N VAL A 326 22.12 -1.07 16.83
CA VAL A 326 20.69 -0.97 17.14
C VAL A 326 20.36 0.43 17.68
N SER A 327 19.71 1.27 16.86
CA SER A 327 19.37 2.66 17.23
C SER A 327 17.96 2.82 17.81
N LYS A 328 17.00 1.99 17.38
CA LYS A 328 15.60 1.97 17.85
C LYS A 328 15.08 0.53 17.81
N ILE A 329 14.18 0.19 18.75
CA ILE A 329 13.47 -1.10 18.81
C ILE A 329 11.97 -0.80 18.93
N ASN A 330 11.14 -1.55 18.20
CA ASN A 330 9.68 -1.50 18.30
C ASN A 330 9.24 -2.14 19.63
N PRO A 331 8.50 -1.44 20.52
CA PRO A 331 8.04 -2.00 21.79
C PRO A 331 7.18 -3.27 21.66
N LEU A 332 6.61 -3.53 20.48
CA LEU A 332 5.81 -4.73 20.21
C LEU A 332 6.59 -5.89 19.53
N SER A 333 7.89 -5.75 19.24
CA SER A 333 8.70 -6.91 18.80
C SER A 333 9.30 -7.64 20.00
N ASP A 334 9.45 -8.96 19.89
CA ASP A 334 10.08 -9.75 20.98
C ASP A 334 11.54 -9.33 21.21
N ALA A 335 12.19 -8.79 20.17
CA ALA A 335 13.50 -8.17 20.28
C ALA A 335 13.57 -7.06 21.36
N HIS A 336 12.46 -6.41 21.73
CA HIS A 336 12.41 -5.43 22.82
C HIS A 336 12.68 -6.03 24.21
N ASN A 337 12.42 -7.34 24.38
CA ASN A 337 12.67 -8.05 25.64
C ASN A 337 14.14 -8.47 25.81
N VAL A 338 14.90 -8.53 24.71
CA VAL A 338 16.18 -9.28 24.63
C VAL A 338 17.34 -8.41 24.12
N LEU A 339 17.10 -7.59 23.09
CA LEU A 339 18.02 -6.58 22.57
C LEU A 339 17.89 -5.27 23.34
N LYS A 340 18.93 -4.44 23.25
CA LYS A 340 18.99 -3.09 23.79
C LYS A 340 19.38 -2.11 22.70
N LYS A 341 19.05 -0.83 22.92
CA LYS A 341 19.70 0.25 22.17
C LYS A 341 21.21 0.15 22.40
N ASP A 342 21.98 0.45 21.36
CA ASP A 342 23.44 0.44 21.32
C ASP A 342 24.11 -0.96 21.36
N ASP A 343 23.32 -2.04 21.27
CA ASP A 343 23.84 -3.35 20.85
C ASP A 343 24.33 -3.29 19.39
N ILE A 344 25.34 -4.07 19.02
CA ILE A 344 25.76 -4.25 17.62
C ILE A 344 25.47 -5.68 17.17
N ILE A 345 24.62 -5.86 16.15
CA ILE A 345 24.26 -7.17 15.59
C ILE A 345 25.39 -7.68 14.71
N LEU A 346 26.00 -8.81 15.10
CA LEU A 346 27.14 -9.43 14.41
C LEU A 346 26.70 -10.50 13.41
N SER A 347 25.71 -11.32 13.76
CA SER A 347 25.17 -12.37 12.87
C SER A 347 23.72 -12.72 13.17
N PHE A 348 22.99 -13.14 12.14
CA PHE A 348 21.63 -13.67 12.21
C PHE A 348 21.62 -15.11 11.69
N ASP A 349 21.15 -16.06 12.50
CA ASP A 349 21.22 -17.52 12.26
C ASP A 349 22.62 -18.00 11.81
N GLY A 350 23.67 -17.45 12.45
CA GLY A 350 25.07 -17.74 12.11
C GLY A 350 25.59 -17.08 10.84
N VAL A 351 24.74 -16.39 10.06
CA VAL A 351 25.16 -15.63 8.87
C VAL A 351 25.73 -14.27 9.31
N PRO A 352 27.01 -13.96 9.05
CA PRO A 352 27.63 -12.71 9.50
C PRO A 352 27.11 -11.50 8.73
N ILE A 353 26.82 -10.44 9.47
CA ILE A 353 26.33 -9.15 8.95
C ILE A 353 27.52 -8.21 8.80
N ALA A 354 27.66 -7.58 7.64
CA ALA A 354 28.71 -6.60 7.39
C ALA A 354 28.35 -5.20 7.92
N ASN A 355 29.32 -4.29 7.93
CA ASN A 355 29.19 -2.94 8.49
C ASN A 355 28.18 -2.05 7.74
N ASP A 356 27.77 -2.44 6.53
CA ASP A 356 26.74 -1.82 5.70
C ASP A 356 25.32 -2.40 5.94
N GLY A 357 25.19 -3.41 6.80
CA GLY A 357 23.94 -4.14 7.03
C GLY A 357 23.66 -5.27 6.03
N THR A 358 24.60 -5.62 5.17
CA THR A 358 24.42 -6.71 4.20
C THR A 358 24.93 -8.05 4.71
N VAL A 359 24.36 -9.13 4.18
CA VAL A 359 24.78 -10.53 4.34
C VAL A 359 25.18 -11.12 2.97
N PRO A 360 26.02 -12.17 2.92
CA PRO A 360 26.26 -12.92 1.69
C PRO A 360 24.95 -13.53 1.16
N PHE A 361 24.70 -13.43 -0.15
CA PHE A 361 23.48 -13.97 -0.77
C PHE A 361 23.78 -15.10 -1.76
N ARG A 362 24.49 -14.80 -2.85
CA ARG A 362 24.76 -15.72 -3.96
C ARG A 362 26.08 -15.39 -4.63
N ASN A 363 26.98 -16.34 -4.85
CA ASN A 363 28.25 -16.15 -5.56
C ASN A 363 29.12 -14.98 -5.01
N ARG A 364 28.89 -13.75 -5.47
CA ARG A 364 29.53 -12.49 -5.02
C ARG A 364 28.52 -11.38 -4.68
N GLU A 365 27.23 -11.68 -4.77
CA GLU A 365 26.11 -10.81 -4.45
C GLU A 365 25.87 -10.76 -2.93
N ARG A 366 25.37 -9.61 -2.47
CA ARG A 366 25.04 -9.32 -1.07
C ARG A 366 23.66 -8.68 -1.00
N ILE A 367 22.93 -8.93 0.09
CA ILE A 367 21.56 -8.42 0.31
C ILE A 367 21.44 -7.91 1.75
N THR A 368 20.46 -7.04 2.08
CA THR A 368 20.26 -6.62 3.47
C THR A 368 19.88 -7.82 4.35
N PHE A 369 20.30 -7.81 5.62
CA PHE A 369 20.01 -8.89 6.55
C PHE A 369 18.50 -9.09 6.81
N ASP A 370 17.68 -8.06 6.60
CA ASP A 370 16.21 -8.11 6.64
C ASP A 370 15.60 -9.13 5.67
N HIS A 371 16.32 -9.52 4.61
CA HIS A 371 15.90 -10.64 3.76
C HIS A 371 15.84 -11.97 4.53
N LEU A 372 16.81 -12.24 5.40
CA LEU A 372 16.80 -13.45 6.23
C LEU A 372 15.66 -13.43 7.25
N VAL A 373 15.34 -12.25 7.77
CA VAL A 373 14.25 -12.02 8.73
C VAL A 373 12.89 -12.23 8.08
N SER A 374 12.66 -11.61 6.91
CA SER A 374 11.37 -11.66 6.21
C SER A 374 11.00 -13.07 5.74
N MET A 375 11.98 -13.86 5.27
CA MET A 375 11.74 -15.23 4.77
C MET A 375 11.34 -16.25 5.85
N LYS A 376 11.43 -15.91 7.14
CA LYS A 376 11.00 -16.74 8.27
C LYS A 376 9.48 -16.87 8.34
N GLN A 377 9.01 -17.96 8.94
CA GLN A 377 7.59 -18.15 9.26
C GLN A 377 7.23 -17.49 10.61
N PRO A 378 5.98 -17.00 10.77
CA PRO A 378 5.53 -16.43 12.04
C PRO A 378 5.66 -17.42 13.22
N ASN A 379 6.23 -16.94 14.31
CA ASN A 379 6.62 -17.66 15.53
C ASN A 379 7.86 -18.58 15.40
N GLU A 380 8.63 -18.48 14.31
CA GLU A 380 9.97 -19.10 14.29
C GLU A 380 10.97 -18.36 15.19
N ASN A 381 11.87 -19.13 15.80
CA ASN A 381 13.04 -18.63 16.50
C ASN A 381 14.11 -18.15 15.49
N ALA A 382 14.84 -17.10 15.87
CA ALA A 382 16.07 -16.69 15.20
C ALA A 382 17.19 -16.46 16.23
N ILE A 383 18.39 -16.97 15.92
CA ILE A 383 19.57 -16.86 16.76
C ILE A 383 20.37 -15.63 16.33
N VAL A 384 20.45 -14.64 17.21
CA VAL A 384 21.10 -13.35 16.95
C VAL A 384 22.32 -13.20 17.87
N ARG A 385 23.51 -13.10 17.28
CA ARG A 385 24.73 -12.75 18.04
C ARG A 385 24.91 -11.24 18.02
N VAL A 386 25.16 -10.67 19.19
CA VAL A 386 25.40 -9.23 19.37
C VAL A 386 26.66 -8.95 20.19
N LEU A 387 27.30 -7.83 19.92
CA LEU A 387 28.27 -7.21 20.83
C LEU A 387 27.51 -6.23 21.74
N ARG A 388 27.67 -6.39 23.06
CA ARG A 388 27.11 -5.53 24.11
C ARG A 388 28.19 -5.32 25.17
N ASP A 389 28.45 -4.07 25.55
CA ASP A 389 29.49 -3.71 26.54
C ASP A 389 30.88 -4.34 26.22
N GLY A 390 31.22 -4.47 24.94
CA GLY A 390 32.46 -5.09 24.46
C GLY A 390 32.51 -6.63 24.58
N LYS A 391 31.39 -7.29 24.86
CA LYS A 391 31.27 -8.76 24.99
C LYS A 391 30.26 -9.32 24.00
N GLU A 392 30.53 -10.52 23.49
CA GLU A 392 29.57 -11.23 22.66
C GLU A 392 28.48 -11.91 23.50
N HIS A 393 27.25 -11.82 23.01
CA HIS A 393 26.08 -12.51 23.53
C HIS A 393 25.32 -13.19 22.38
N GLU A 394 24.91 -14.43 22.58
CA GLU A 394 23.98 -15.12 21.69
C GLU A 394 22.57 -15.06 22.30
N LEU A 395 21.60 -14.63 21.49
CA LEU A 395 20.26 -14.26 21.92
C LEU A 395 19.23 -14.90 21.00
N ASN A 396 18.24 -15.61 21.56
CA ASN A 396 17.12 -16.14 20.81
C ASN A 396 15.97 -15.11 20.79
N ILE A 397 15.35 -14.91 19.63
CA ILE A 397 14.25 -13.95 19.43
C ILE A 397 13.12 -14.63 18.63
N ILE A 398 11.88 -14.52 19.11
CA ILE A 398 10.70 -15.02 18.39
C ILE A 398 10.28 -14.00 17.34
N LEU A 399 10.24 -14.42 16.07
CA LEU A 399 9.87 -13.55 14.96
C LEU A 399 8.36 -13.53 14.72
N ARG A 400 7.82 -12.35 14.46
CA ARG A 400 6.43 -12.15 14.05
C ARG A 400 6.29 -10.99 13.05
N PRO A 401 5.22 -10.97 12.25
CA PRO A 401 4.75 -9.77 11.58
C PRO A 401 4.49 -8.65 12.60
N LEU A 402 4.77 -7.41 12.22
CA LEU A 402 4.60 -6.24 13.10
C LEU A 402 3.73 -5.19 12.41
N GLN A 403 2.62 -4.83 13.06
CA GLN A 403 1.75 -3.77 12.57
C GLN A 403 2.27 -2.38 12.99
N PRO A 404 2.26 -1.38 12.08
CA PRO A 404 2.60 -0.01 12.42
C PRO A 404 1.47 0.66 13.23
N LEU A 405 1.79 1.69 14.02
CA LEU A 405 0.81 2.46 14.80
C LEU A 405 -0.20 3.20 13.91
N VAL A 406 0.25 3.63 12.73
CA VAL A 406 -0.58 4.23 11.68
C VAL A 406 -0.49 3.33 10.45
N PRO A 407 -1.55 2.57 10.11
CA PRO A 407 -1.58 1.69 8.95
C PRO A 407 -1.29 2.42 7.63
N VAL A 408 -0.31 1.91 6.87
CA VAL A 408 0.11 2.52 5.59
C VAL A 408 -0.88 2.24 4.46
N HIS A 409 -1.50 1.06 4.49
CA HIS A 409 -2.58 0.67 3.58
C HIS A 409 -3.66 -0.11 4.34
N GLN A 410 -4.89 -0.06 3.86
CA GLN A 410 -6.06 -0.80 4.38
C GLN A 410 -6.97 -1.20 3.21
N PHE A 411 -6.44 -2.02 2.30
CA PHE A 411 -7.22 -2.58 1.19
C PHE A 411 -8.18 -3.67 1.69
N ASP A 412 -9.28 -3.88 0.96
CA ASP A 412 -10.30 -4.91 1.22
C ASP A 412 -10.92 -4.85 2.63
N LYS A 413 -10.72 -3.74 3.37
CA LYS A 413 -11.35 -3.43 4.66
C LYS A 413 -12.00 -2.04 4.62
N LEU A 414 -13.22 -1.91 5.17
CA LEU A 414 -13.85 -0.61 5.39
C LEU A 414 -13.24 0.12 6.60
N PRO A 415 -13.02 1.45 6.52
CA PRO A 415 -12.48 2.23 7.63
C PRO A 415 -13.44 2.28 8.82
N SER A 416 -12.91 1.99 10.01
CA SER A 416 -13.64 2.06 11.28
C SER A 416 -14.01 3.52 11.60
N TYR A 417 -15.24 3.79 12.04
CA TYR A 417 -15.68 5.15 12.40
C TYR A 417 -16.76 5.17 13.48
N TYR A 418 -16.79 6.25 14.27
CA TYR A 418 -17.85 6.53 15.23
C TYR A 418 -18.31 7.98 15.13
N ILE A 419 -19.61 8.23 15.26
CA ILE A 419 -20.23 9.56 15.21
C ILE A 419 -21.06 9.78 16.47
N PHE A 420 -20.72 10.81 17.24
CA PHE A 420 -21.48 11.24 18.41
C PHE A 420 -21.70 12.76 18.37
N ALA A 421 -22.96 13.19 18.40
CA ALA A 421 -23.39 14.59 18.23
C ALA A 421 -22.74 15.32 17.04
N GLY A 422 -22.52 14.59 15.94
CA GLY A 422 -21.86 15.11 14.73
C GLY A 422 -20.34 15.17 14.79
N LEU A 423 -19.70 14.90 15.92
CA LEU A 423 -18.26 14.67 16.01
C LEU A 423 -17.92 13.36 15.32
N VAL A 424 -17.08 13.38 14.28
CA VAL A 424 -16.70 12.18 13.49
C VAL A 424 -15.31 11.69 13.92
N PHE A 425 -15.27 10.56 14.62
CA PHE A 425 -14.04 9.93 15.09
C PHE A 425 -13.61 8.79 14.16
N VAL A 426 -12.33 8.78 13.79
CA VAL A 426 -11.69 7.74 12.96
C VAL A 426 -10.29 7.42 13.50
N PRO A 427 -9.73 6.22 13.26
CA PRO A 427 -8.31 6.00 13.49
C PRO A 427 -7.50 6.71 12.39
N LEU A 428 -6.38 7.32 12.75
CA LEU A 428 -5.43 7.85 11.78
C LEU A 428 -4.79 6.69 10.99
N THR A 429 -4.82 6.80 9.67
CA THR A 429 -4.19 5.89 8.71
C THR A 429 -3.49 6.73 7.63
N GLN A 430 -2.51 6.18 6.91
CA GLN A 430 -1.95 6.92 5.76
C GLN A 430 -2.95 7.07 4.60
N PRO A 431 -3.86 6.09 4.31
CA PRO A 431 -4.96 6.30 3.36
C PRO A 431 -5.88 7.47 3.70
N TYR A 432 -6.07 7.82 4.99
CA TYR A 432 -6.74 9.06 5.40
C TYR A 432 -5.97 10.31 4.95
N LEU A 433 -4.65 10.33 5.14
CA LEU A 433 -3.80 11.43 4.69
C LEU A 433 -3.75 11.51 3.14
N HIS A 434 -3.80 10.37 2.43
CA HIS A 434 -3.81 10.33 0.97
C HIS A 434 -5.08 10.96 0.35
N GLU A 435 -6.17 11.18 1.10
CA GLU A 435 -7.34 11.92 0.61
C GLU A 435 -7.05 13.42 0.36
N TYR A 436 -5.94 13.94 0.90
CA TYR A 436 -5.45 15.30 0.63
C TYR A 436 -4.68 15.40 -0.72
N GLY A 437 -4.64 14.31 -1.50
CA GLY A 437 -4.12 14.25 -2.87
C GLY A 437 -2.71 13.68 -3.00
N GLU A 438 -2.17 13.68 -4.23
CA GLU A 438 -0.83 13.15 -4.55
C GLU A 438 0.29 13.78 -3.70
N ASP A 439 0.15 15.07 -3.35
CA ASP A 439 1.09 15.84 -2.52
C ASP A 439 0.69 15.89 -1.03
N TRP A 440 0.00 14.85 -0.54
CA TRP A 440 -0.52 14.77 0.85
C TRP A 440 0.51 15.11 1.92
N TYR A 441 1.78 14.79 1.70
CA TYR A 441 2.86 15.08 2.65
C TYR A 441 3.04 16.58 2.92
N ASN A 442 2.72 17.43 1.93
CA ASN A 442 2.76 18.89 2.05
C ASN A 442 1.37 19.53 2.24
N THR A 443 0.28 18.88 1.78
CA THR A 443 -1.09 19.43 1.86
C THR A 443 -1.89 19.02 3.10
N SER A 444 -1.59 17.87 3.72
CA SER A 444 -2.31 17.37 4.91
C SER A 444 -1.71 17.92 6.22
N PRO A 445 -2.41 17.79 7.37
CA PRO A 445 -1.97 18.39 8.63
C PRO A 445 -0.61 17.83 9.09
N ARG A 446 0.41 18.69 9.07
CA ARG A 446 1.83 18.33 9.31
C ARG A 446 2.08 17.55 10.61
N ARG A 447 1.24 17.77 11.64
CA ARG A 447 1.26 16.99 12.90
C ARG A 447 0.90 15.53 12.69
N LEU A 448 -0.18 15.27 11.95
CA LEU A 448 -0.65 13.92 11.63
C LEU A 448 0.36 13.20 10.73
N CYS A 449 0.94 13.88 9.73
CA CYS A 449 2.09 13.37 8.97
C CYS A 449 3.25 12.97 9.87
N GLU A 450 3.64 13.81 10.84
CA GLU A 450 4.78 13.52 11.70
C GLU A 450 4.54 12.29 12.59
N ARG A 451 3.34 12.15 13.19
CA ARG A 451 2.99 10.95 13.94
C ARG A 451 2.97 9.71 13.05
N ALA A 452 2.32 9.80 11.88
CA ALA A 452 2.18 8.70 10.91
C ALA A 452 3.50 8.14 10.36
N LEU A 453 4.58 8.92 10.42
CA LEU A 453 5.89 8.57 9.88
C LEU A 453 6.97 8.29 10.95
N ARG A 454 6.73 8.59 12.24
CA ARG A 454 7.78 8.53 13.29
C ARG A 454 7.41 7.75 14.54
N GLU A 455 6.13 7.73 14.92
CA GLU A 455 5.70 7.08 16.17
C GLU A 455 5.61 5.55 16.01
N LEU A 456 5.92 4.84 17.08
CA LEU A 456 5.80 3.38 17.17
C LEU A 456 4.75 3.03 18.24
N PRO A 457 4.02 1.91 18.07
CA PRO A 457 2.99 1.52 19.02
C PRO A 457 3.62 1.15 20.38
N LYS A 458 2.96 1.55 21.46
CA LYS A 458 3.36 1.30 22.86
C LYS A 458 2.56 0.17 23.49
N LYS A 459 1.33 -0.06 23.00
CA LYS A 459 0.42 -1.14 23.40
C LYS A 459 -0.03 -1.91 22.15
N ALA A 460 -0.38 -3.19 22.32
CA ALA A 460 -1.07 -3.94 21.28
C ALA A 460 -2.42 -3.27 20.95
N ASN A 461 -2.85 -3.33 19.69
CA ASN A 461 -4.09 -2.73 19.18
C ASN A 461 -4.27 -1.22 19.46
N GLN A 462 -3.18 -0.50 19.72
CA GLN A 462 -3.20 0.97 19.88
C GLN A 462 -3.52 1.66 18.54
N GLN A 463 -4.35 2.70 18.58
CA GLN A 463 -4.63 3.57 17.43
C GLN A 463 -4.57 5.04 17.86
N LEU A 464 -4.11 5.92 16.97
CA LEU A 464 -4.24 7.37 17.16
C LEU A 464 -5.62 7.81 16.65
N VAL A 465 -6.59 7.97 17.55
CA VAL A 465 -7.96 8.38 17.16
C VAL A 465 -8.03 9.89 16.97
N ILE A 466 -8.53 10.33 15.82
CA ILE A 466 -8.68 11.75 15.47
C ILE A 466 -10.15 12.12 15.31
N LEU A 467 -10.49 13.37 15.66
CA LEU A 467 -11.74 14.01 15.29
C LEU A 467 -11.59 14.51 13.84
N SER A 468 -11.99 13.69 12.85
CA SER A 468 -11.81 14.01 11.43
C SER A 468 -12.56 15.27 11.01
N GLN A 469 -13.81 15.42 11.46
CA GLN A 469 -14.68 16.56 11.11
C GLN A 469 -15.82 16.72 12.13
N VAL A 470 -16.51 17.87 12.06
CA VAL A 470 -17.73 18.15 12.83
C VAL A 470 -18.89 18.41 11.87
N LEU A 471 -19.91 17.56 11.93
CA LEU A 471 -21.15 17.68 11.19
C LEU A 471 -22.08 18.66 11.91
N MET A 472 -22.21 19.88 11.36
CA MET A 472 -22.78 21.01 12.09
C MET A 472 -24.25 20.87 12.48
N ASP A 473 -24.52 21.17 13.74
CA ASP A 473 -25.83 21.20 14.38
C ASP A 473 -25.78 22.05 15.66
N ASP A 474 -26.92 22.53 16.16
CA ASP A 474 -26.99 23.45 17.31
C ASP A 474 -26.30 22.90 18.57
N ILE A 475 -26.19 21.57 18.72
CA ILE A 475 -25.51 20.90 19.83
C ILE A 475 -23.98 21.06 19.82
N ASN A 476 -23.37 21.35 18.66
CA ASN A 476 -21.91 21.40 18.48
C ASN A 476 -21.38 22.76 17.98
N ALA A 477 -22.21 23.81 18.06
CA ALA A 477 -21.82 25.19 17.75
C ALA A 477 -20.61 25.65 18.59
N GLY A 478 -19.64 26.29 17.95
CA GLY A 478 -18.37 26.71 18.54
C GLY A 478 -17.23 25.68 18.46
N TYR A 479 -17.52 24.44 18.04
CA TYR A 479 -16.51 23.38 17.88
C TYR A 479 -16.05 23.17 16.43
N GLU A 480 -16.42 24.06 15.51
CA GLU A 480 -16.23 23.91 14.04
C GLU A 480 -14.75 23.81 13.61
N ARG A 481 -13.85 24.25 14.48
CA ARG A 481 -12.40 24.36 14.24
C ARG A 481 -11.57 23.37 15.07
N LEU A 482 -12.21 22.34 15.64
CA LEU A 482 -11.55 21.28 16.42
C LEU A 482 -11.37 19.97 15.63
N ALA A 483 -11.66 19.99 14.34
CA ALA A 483 -11.32 18.92 13.40
C ALA A 483 -9.79 18.75 13.26
N GLU A 484 -9.37 17.59 12.74
CA GLU A 484 -7.98 17.19 12.51
C GLU A 484 -7.12 17.02 13.80
N LEU A 485 -7.72 17.17 14.99
CA LEU A 485 -7.08 17.00 16.29
C LEU A 485 -7.18 15.55 16.77
N GLN A 486 -6.13 15.04 17.42
CA GLN A 486 -6.18 13.77 18.15
C GLN A 486 -7.03 13.91 19.42
N VAL A 487 -7.88 12.91 19.68
CA VAL A 487 -8.52 12.69 20.98
C VAL A 487 -7.53 11.98 21.90
N LEU A 488 -7.37 12.47 23.13
CA LEU A 488 -6.48 11.89 24.13
C LEU A 488 -7.26 11.19 25.24
N LYS A 489 -8.36 11.80 25.72
CA LYS A 489 -9.15 11.25 26.84
C LYS A 489 -10.66 11.44 26.63
N VAL A 490 -11.44 10.53 27.24
CA VAL A 490 -12.89 10.68 27.44
C VAL A 490 -13.16 10.65 28.94
N ASN A 491 -13.84 11.67 29.48
CA ASN A 491 -14.13 11.84 30.90
C ASN A 491 -12.89 11.69 31.82
N GLY A 492 -11.70 12.04 31.33
CA GLY A 492 -10.42 11.91 32.04
C GLY A 492 -9.69 10.57 31.87
N THR A 493 -10.34 9.54 31.31
CA THR A 493 -9.75 8.24 30.97
C THR A 493 -9.01 8.30 29.63
N GLU A 494 -7.76 7.86 29.58
CA GLU A 494 -6.97 7.80 28.34
C GLU A 494 -7.49 6.73 27.39
N ILE A 495 -7.65 7.08 26.11
CA ILE A 495 -8.11 6.16 25.08
C ILE A 495 -6.94 5.38 24.48
N ASP A 496 -7.18 4.12 24.12
CA ASP A 496 -6.18 3.28 23.45
C ASP A 496 -6.46 3.08 21.96
N ASN A 497 -7.73 3.08 21.56
CA ASN A 497 -8.17 2.96 20.17
C ASN A 497 -9.62 3.45 20.01
N LEU A 498 -10.16 3.41 18.77
CA LEU A 498 -11.51 3.90 18.48
C LEU A 498 -12.60 3.09 19.20
N GLU A 499 -12.38 1.79 19.39
CA GLU A 499 -13.32 0.92 20.10
C GLU A 499 -13.43 1.31 21.57
N HIS A 500 -12.31 1.51 22.25
CA HIS A 500 -12.27 1.99 23.63
C HIS A 500 -12.94 3.37 23.76
N LEU A 501 -12.73 4.30 22.82
CA LEU A 501 -13.45 5.58 22.78
C LEU A 501 -14.98 5.37 22.64
N CYS A 502 -15.41 4.50 21.73
CA CYS A 502 -16.82 4.17 21.53
C CYS A 502 -17.45 3.59 22.82
N GLN A 503 -16.77 2.65 23.48
CA GLN A 503 -17.22 2.07 24.75
C GLN A 503 -17.33 3.13 25.87
N LEU A 504 -16.35 4.03 26.01
CA LEU A 504 -16.36 5.09 27.03
C LEU A 504 -17.51 6.10 26.84
N VAL A 505 -17.89 6.39 25.60
CA VAL A 505 -19.02 7.29 25.28
C VAL A 505 -20.36 6.58 25.45
N GLU A 506 -20.51 5.35 24.96
CA GLU A 506 -21.79 4.62 25.07
C GLU A 506 -22.13 4.24 26.52
N ASN A 507 -21.12 3.93 27.34
CA ASN A 507 -21.27 3.61 28.77
C ASN A 507 -21.22 4.86 29.68
N CYS A 508 -21.32 6.07 29.11
CA CYS A 508 -21.27 7.32 29.87
C CYS A 508 -22.50 7.47 30.78
N SER A 509 -22.26 7.45 32.10
CA SER A 509 -23.27 7.62 33.14
C SER A 509 -23.33 9.04 33.75
N THR A 510 -22.46 9.95 33.29
CA THR A 510 -22.42 11.34 33.72
C THR A 510 -23.30 12.24 32.83
N GLU A 511 -23.92 13.26 33.43
CA GLU A 511 -24.79 14.23 32.72
C GLU A 511 -24.11 14.87 31.50
N SER A 512 -22.80 15.11 31.58
CA SER A 512 -21.98 15.54 30.46
C SER A 512 -20.93 14.50 30.09
N VAL A 513 -20.64 14.39 28.80
CA VAL A 513 -19.43 13.75 28.27
C VAL A 513 -18.41 14.81 27.89
N ARG A 514 -17.14 14.57 28.23
CA ARG A 514 -15.99 15.43 27.96
C ARG A 514 -14.98 14.68 27.10
N PHE A 515 -14.54 15.30 26.02
CA PHE A 515 -13.40 14.86 25.21
C PHE A 515 -12.24 15.83 25.43
N ASP A 516 -11.10 15.31 25.86
CA ASP A 516 -9.83 16.05 25.91
C ASP A 516 -9.04 15.73 24.64
N LEU A 517 -8.67 16.76 23.89
CA LEU A 517 -7.94 16.69 22.62
C LEU A 517 -6.49 17.20 22.81
N GLU A 518 -5.69 17.16 21.74
CA GLU A 518 -4.42 17.88 21.71
C GLU A 518 -4.58 19.42 21.78
N ASP A 519 -3.46 20.15 21.96
CA ASP A 519 -3.42 21.61 22.22
C ASP A 519 -4.29 22.06 23.41
N ASP A 520 -4.43 21.19 24.43
CA ASP A 520 -5.28 21.39 25.62
C ASP A 520 -6.74 21.78 25.28
N ARG A 521 -7.23 21.37 24.09
CA ARG A 521 -8.60 21.64 23.64
C ARG A 521 -9.57 20.65 24.27
N VAL A 522 -10.77 21.14 24.57
CA VAL A 522 -11.82 20.38 25.26
C VAL A 522 -13.13 20.56 24.52
N ILE A 523 -13.84 19.46 24.31
CA ILE A 523 -15.25 19.44 23.91
C ILE A 523 -16.05 18.90 25.09
N ALA A 524 -17.11 19.62 25.49
CA ALA A 524 -18.04 19.17 26.52
C ALA A 524 -19.48 19.26 25.99
N LEU A 525 -20.28 18.22 26.23
CA LEU A 525 -21.64 18.08 25.74
C LEU A 525 -22.52 17.43 26.82
N ASN A 526 -23.79 17.86 26.96
CA ASN A 526 -24.77 17.09 27.72
C ASN A 526 -25.07 15.76 26.99
N TYR A 527 -24.93 14.64 27.69
CA TYR A 527 -24.91 13.31 27.08
C TYR A 527 -26.24 12.94 26.40
N GLU A 528 -27.37 13.13 27.09
CA GLU A 528 -28.69 12.76 26.55
C GLU A 528 -29.09 13.64 25.36
N VAL A 529 -28.87 14.96 25.45
CA VAL A 529 -29.15 15.87 24.33
C VAL A 529 -28.25 15.56 23.13
N ALA A 530 -26.98 15.22 23.36
CA ALA A 530 -26.04 14.78 22.33
C ALA A 530 -26.46 13.45 21.67
N LYS A 531 -26.95 12.48 22.46
CA LYS A 531 -27.45 11.19 21.96
C LYS A 531 -28.67 11.38 21.06
N VAL A 532 -29.64 12.20 21.46
CA VAL A 532 -30.81 12.55 20.63
C VAL A 532 -30.42 13.34 19.38
N ALA A 533 -29.49 14.30 19.48
CA ALA A 533 -29.02 15.09 18.34
C ALA A 533 -28.28 14.24 17.30
N THR A 534 -27.57 13.18 17.72
CA THR A 534 -26.86 12.26 16.82
C THR A 534 -27.80 11.71 15.74
N SER A 535 -28.96 11.17 16.11
CA SER A 535 -29.94 10.63 15.16
C SER A 535 -30.47 11.67 14.16
N ARG A 536 -30.67 12.92 14.60
CA ARG A 536 -31.06 14.05 13.74
C ARG A 536 -29.96 14.36 12.70
N ILE A 537 -28.70 14.37 13.13
CA ILE A 537 -27.54 14.70 12.28
C ILE A 537 -27.33 13.61 11.23
N LEU A 538 -27.37 12.33 11.61
CA LEU A 538 -27.25 11.20 10.68
C LEU A 538 -28.32 11.27 9.58
N MET A 539 -29.58 11.52 9.95
CA MET A 539 -30.69 11.69 9.01
C MET A 539 -30.47 12.89 8.07
N ARG A 540 -30.05 14.05 8.58
CA ARG A 540 -29.76 15.25 7.78
C ARG A 540 -28.66 14.99 6.74
N HIS A 541 -27.60 14.30 7.13
CA HIS A 541 -26.43 14.02 6.28
C HIS A 541 -26.56 12.70 5.48
N ARG A 542 -27.68 11.99 5.58
CA ARG A 542 -27.95 10.68 4.94
C ARG A 542 -26.90 9.61 5.28
N ILE A 543 -26.45 9.62 6.53
CA ILE A 543 -25.47 8.65 7.05
C ILE A 543 -26.24 7.42 7.56
N PRO A 544 -25.89 6.20 7.13
CA PRO A 544 -26.68 5.00 7.44
C PRO A 544 -26.56 4.51 8.89
N SER A 545 -25.48 4.87 9.60
CA SER A 545 -25.19 4.41 10.96
C SER A 545 -24.33 5.41 11.72
N ALA A 546 -24.41 5.40 13.06
CA ALA A 546 -23.47 6.10 13.94
C ALA A 546 -22.09 5.41 14.02
N LYS A 547 -22.02 4.12 13.67
CA LYS A 547 -20.88 3.22 13.88
C LYS A 547 -20.56 2.44 12.60
N SER A 548 -19.29 2.19 12.34
CA SER A 548 -18.85 1.12 11.44
C SER A 548 -19.25 -0.26 11.98
N VAL A 549 -19.35 -1.25 11.08
CA VAL A 549 -19.85 -2.60 11.39
C VAL A 549 -19.00 -3.29 12.47
N ASP A 550 -17.67 -3.12 12.41
CA ASP A 550 -16.74 -3.69 13.39
C ASP A 550 -16.97 -3.17 14.82
N LEU A 551 -17.43 -1.92 15.00
CA LEU A 551 -17.81 -1.38 16.31
C LEU A 551 -19.20 -1.83 16.79
N ILE A 552 -20.04 -2.36 15.91
CA ILE A 552 -21.35 -2.92 16.25
C ILE A 552 -21.19 -4.37 16.68
N ASP A 553 -20.45 -5.16 15.89
CA ASP A 553 -20.23 -6.59 16.14
C ASP A 553 -19.52 -6.84 17.48
N THR A 554 -18.50 -6.05 17.84
CA THR A 554 -17.80 -6.21 19.13
C THR A 554 -18.64 -5.79 20.34
N GLN A 555 -19.60 -4.86 20.18
CA GLN A 555 -20.57 -4.57 21.24
C GLN A 555 -21.57 -5.71 21.42
N ASN A 556 -22.00 -6.37 20.33
CA ASN A 556 -22.87 -7.54 20.38
C ASN A 556 -22.16 -8.75 21.03
N SER A 557 -20.89 -9.02 20.69
CA SER A 557 -20.14 -10.11 21.31
C SER A 557 -19.94 -9.89 22.82
N SER A 558 -19.51 -8.69 23.23
CA SER A 558 -19.35 -8.33 24.65
C SER A 558 -20.64 -8.48 25.46
N GLN A 559 -21.78 -8.10 24.89
CA GLN A 559 -23.09 -8.31 25.52
C GLN A 559 -23.46 -9.79 25.62
N SER A 560 -23.11 -10.62 24.61
CA SER A 560 -23.37 -12.06 24.64
C SER A 560 -22.47 -12.82 25.64
N GLU A 561 -21.22 -12.38 25.85
CA GLU A 561 -20.33 -12.94 26.87
C GLU A 561 -20.79 -12.58 28.29
N LEU A 562 -21.23 -11.34 28.51
CA LEU A 562 -21.85 -10.93 29.78
C LEU A 562 -23.15 -11.71 30.06
N ALA A 563 -24.01 -11.87 29.05
CA ALA A 563 -25.27 -12.60 29.16
C ALA A 563 -25.12 -14.13 29.30
N SER A 564 -23.93 -14.69 29.07
CA SER A 564 -23.62 -16.11 29.28
C SER A 564 -22.81 -16.39 30.56
N GLN A 565 -22.53 -15.34 31.35
CA GLN A 565 -21.92 -15.42 32.68
C GLN A 565 -22.91 -15.10 33.82
N CYS A 566 -24.20 -14.93 33.52
CA CYS A 566 -25.28 -14.61 34.46
C CYS A 566 -26.27 -15.77 34.65
#